data_AF-A0A9P0TT53-F1
#
_entry.id   AF-A0A9P0TT53-F1
#
_cell.length_a   1.000
_cell.length_b   1.000
_cell.length_c   1.000
_cell.angle_alpha   90.00
_cell.angle_beta   90.00
_cell.angle_gamma   90.00
#
_symmetry.space_group_name_H-M   'P 1'
#
loop_
_entity.id
_entity.type
_entity.pdbx_description
1 polymer ?
#
loop_
_entity_poly.entity_id
_entity_poly.type
_entity_poly.pdbx_seq_one_letter_code
_entity_poly.pdbx_strand_id
1 'polypeptide(L)' 'MSNHKYDSDGFQIVASKKSFKNKSTKVPRQSSDFLKSKSFNIDIEKSYKKIISAVDVLKDCQFSKDLIKSV' A
#
# COMPACT_ATOMS: atom_id res chain seq x y z
N MET A 1 -45.29 1.66 13.26
CA MET A 1 -44.08 0.82 13.18
C MET A 1 -43.96 0.33 11.76
N SER A 2 -42.87 0.62 11.05
CA SER A 2 -42.64 0.11 9.68
C SER A 2 -42.32 -1.39 9.73
N ASN A 3 -43.09 -2.21 9.03
CA ASN A 3 -42.83 -3.65 8.96
C ASN A 3 -41.52 -3.92 8.18
N HIS A 4 -40.50 -4.40 8.86
CA HIS A 4 -39.24 -4.85 8.25
C HIS A 4 -39.41 -6.28 7.74
N LYS A 5 -38.92 -6.56 6.53
CA LYS A 5 -38.88 -7.91 5.95
C LYS A 5 -37.48 -8.49 6.19
N TYR A 6 -37.42 -9.76 6.58
CA TYR A 6 -36.19 -10.50 6.85
C TYR A 6 -36.08 -11.70 5.90
N ASP A 7 -34.86 -12.11 5.57
CA ASP A 7 -34.59 -13.33 4.78
C ASP A 7 -34.56 -14.60 5.65
N SER A 8 -34.32 -15.76 5.02
CA SER A 8 -34.29 -17.06 5.71
C SER A 8 -33.17 -17.17 6.75
N ASP A 9 -32.14 -16.34 6.62
CA ASP A 9 -30.96 -16.36 7.47
C ASP A 9 -31.06 -15.30 8.58
N GLY A 10 -32.18 -14.57 8.64
CA GLY A 10 -32.49 -13.59 9.69
C GLY A 10 -31.95 -12.19 9.41
N PHE A 11 -31.40 -11.93 8.23
CA PHE A 11 -30.92 -10.59 7.87
C PHE A 11 -32.06 -9.71 7.36
N GLN A 12 -32.03 -8.43 7.74
CA GLN A 12 -33.02 -7.45 7.28
C GLN A 12 -32.81 -7.15 5.80
N ILE A 13 -33.86 -7.34 5.01
CA ILE A 13 -33.84 -7.02 3.58
C ILE A 13 -33.90 -5.50 3.44
N VAL A 14 -32.78 -4.91 3.05
CA VAL A 14 -32.65 -3.49 2.76
C VAL A 14 -32.44 -3.27 1.26
N ALA A 15 -33.10 -2.25 0.70
CA ALA A 15 -32.82 -1.85 -0.68
C ALA A 15 -31.39 -1.29 -0.76
N SER A 16 -30.64 -1.66 -1.80
CA SER A 16 -29.34 -1.04 -2.05
C SER A 16 -29.54 0.47 -2.23
N LYS A 17 -28.79 1.29 -1.48
CA LYS A 17 -28.76 2.73 -1.73
C LYS A 17 -28.24 2.89 -3.16
N LYS A 18 -29.08 3.38 -4.07
CA LYS A 18 -28.71 3.68 -5.47
C LYS A 18 -27.33 4.32 -5.44
N SER A 19 -26.32 3.60 -5.91
CA SER A 19 -24.99 4.17 -6.03
C SER A 19 -25.15 5.39 -6.92
N PHE A 20 -24.81 6.57 -6.41
CA PHE A 20 -24.65 7.73 -7.25
C PHE A 20 -23.60 7.31 -8.29
N LYS A 21 -24.05 6.99 -9.52
CA LYS A 21 -23.24 6.49 -10.63
C LYS A 21 -22.12 7.46 -11.06
N ASN A 22 -22.01 8.60 -10.39
CA ASN A 22 -21.10 9.69 -10.69
C ASN A 22 -20.17 10.05 -9.53
N LYS A 23 -19.88 9.15 -8.59
CA LYS A 23 -18.64 9.31 -7.80
C LYS A 23 -17.47 8.97 -8.71
N SER A 24 -17.04 9.98 -9.44
CA SER A 24 -15.77 10.03 -10.12
C SER A 24 -14.69 9.62 -9.13
N THR A 25 -14.32 8.34 -9.11
CA THR A 25 -13.05 7.85 -8.58
C THR A 25 -11.94 8.31 -9.51
N LYS A 26 -11.88 9.62 -9.79
CA LYS A 26 -10.74 10.25 -10.46
C LYS A 26 -9.65 10.23 -9.41
N VAL A 27 -8.84 9.17 -9.47
CA VAL A 27 -7.47 9.23 -8.98
C VAL A 27 -6.90 10.53 -9.56
N PRO A 28 -6.39 11.46 -8.73
CA PRO A 28 -5.83 12.70 -9.25
C PRO A 28 -4.75 12.33 -10.26
N ARG A 29 -4.96 12.68 -11.53
CA ARG A 29 -3.96 12.46 -12.56
C ARG A 29 -2.81 13.41 -12.23
N GLN A 30 -1.74 12.87 -11.65
CA GLN A 30 -0.50 13.65 -11.47
C GLN A 30 -0.11 14.16 -12.86
N SER A 31 0.00 15.47 -13.01
CA SER A 31 0.38 16.08 -14.27
C SER A 31 1.75 15.55 -14.68
N SER A 32 1.98 15.36 -15.98
CA SER A 32 3.30 14.99 -16.52
C SER A 32 4.41 15.93 -16.05
N ASP A 33 4.03 17.17 -15.73
CA ASP A 33 4.92 18.22 -15.24
C ASP A 33 5.40 17.96 -13.81
N PHE A 34 4.65 17.20 -12.99
CA PHE A 34 5.11 16.73 -11.68
C PHE A 34 6.24 15.71 -11.79
N LEU A 35 6.20 14.84 -12.81
CA LEU A 35 7.27 13.87 -13.06
C LEU A 35 8.53 14.54 -13.63
N LYS A 36 8.36 15.58 -14.45
CA LYS A 36 9.48 16.34 -15.04
C LYS A 36 10.13 17.34 -14.08
N SER A 37 9.35 17.95 -13.18
CA SER A 37 9.86 18.91 -12.19
C SER A 37 10.54 18.24 -10.99
N LYS A 38 10.36 16.94 -10.82
CA LYS A 38 11.11 16.13 -9.87
C LYS A 38 12.50 15.82 -10.44
N SER A 39 13.36 16.84 -10.50
CA SER A 39 14.79 16.57 -10.42
C SER A 39 15.01 15.86 -9.08
N PHE A 40 15.14 14.54 -9.14
CA PHE A 40 15.45 13.75 -7.96
C PHE A 40 16.85 14.16 -7.51
N ASN A 41 16.93 15.10 -6.57
CA ASN A 41 18.15 15.39 -5.84
C ASN A 41 18.42 14.18 -4.94
N ILE A 42 19.03 13.16 -5.53
CA ILE A 42 19.49 11.97 -4.82
C ILE A 42 20.73 12.41 -4.05
N ASP A 43 20.61 12.45 -2.74
CA ASP A 43 21.75 12.61 -1.84
C ASP A 43 22.58 11.32 -1.87
N ILE A 44 23.68 11.37 -2.62
CA ILE A 44 24.58 10.23 -2.86
C ILE A 44 25.21 9.77 -1.54
N GLU A 45 25.61 10.70 -0.66
CA GLU A 45 26.25 10.36 0.61
C GLU A 45 25.30 9.61 1.55
N LYS A 46 24.06 10.10 1.65
CA LYS A 46 23.02 9.45 2.44
C LYS A 46 22.67 8.07 1.88
N SER A 47 22.65 7.94 0.56
CA SER A 47 22.40 6.66 -0.11
C SER A 47 23.53 5.67 0.14
N TYR A 48 24.78 6.12 0.07
CA TYR A 48 25.96 5.32 0.37
C TYR A 48 25.96 4.81 1.82
N LYS A 49 25.68 5.70 2.80
CA LYS A 49 25.58 5.32 4.22
C LYS A 49 24.49 4.27 4.47
N LYS A 50 23.34 4.38 3.80
CA LYS A 50 22.27 3.39 3.89
C LYS A 50 22.68 2.02 3.34
N ILE A 51 23.40 2.00 2.22
CA ILE A 51 23.90 0.76 1.62
C ILE A 51 24.86 0.07 2.58
N ILE A 52 25.84 0.79 3.13
CA ILE A 52 26.78 0.23 4.11
C ILE A 52 26.04 -0.33 5.32
N SER A 53 25.14 0.45 5.90
CA SER A 53 24.38 0.02 7.08
C SER A 53 23.55 -1.24 6.79
N ALA A 54 22.91 -1.34 5.62
CA ALA A 54 22.16 -2.53 5.23
C ALA A 54 23.08 -3.75 5.07
N VAL A 55 24.27 -3.58 4.49
CA VAL A 55 25.27 -4.65 4.35
C VAL A 55 25.74 -5.13 5.72
N ASP A 56 26.01 -4.23 6.66
CA ASP A 56 26.45 -4.61 8.00
C ASP A 56 25.35 -5.36 8.77
N VAL A 57 24.09 -4.91 8.67
CA VAL A 57 22.94 -5.63 9.23
C VAL A 57 22.83 -7.04 8.64
N LEU A 58 23.03 -7.21 7.34
CA LEU A 58 22.96 -8.53 6.69
C LEU A 58 24.10 -9.47 7.10
N LYS A 59 25.30 -8.94 7.34
CA LYS A 59 26.45 -9.71 7.85
C LYS A 59 26.21 -10.19 9.28
N ASP A 60 25.58 -9.35 10.10
CA ASP A 60 25.30 -9.68 11.50
C ASP A 60 24.01 -10.47 11.70
N CYS A 61 23.16 -10.52 10.67
CA CYS A 61 21.89 -11.23 10.71
C CYS A 61 22.09 -12.73 10.96
N GLN A 62 21.62 -13.21 12.11
CA GLN A 62 21.69 -14.62 12.47
C GLN A 62 20.84 -15.49 11.52
N PHE A 63 19.71 -14.96 11.05
CA PHE A 63 18.83 -15.64 10.10
C PHE A 63 19.52 -15.95 8.76
N SER A 64 20.36 -15.05 8.24
CA SER A 64 21.12 -15.31 7.00
C SER A 64 22.18 -16.39 7.22
N LYS A 65 22.84 -16.39 8.38
CA LYS A 65 23.82 -17.43 8.77
C LYS A 65 23.16 -18.80 8.94
N ASP A 66 21.98 -18.85 9.54
CA ASP A 66 21.26 -20.10 9.79
C ASP A 66 20.70 -20.69 8.48
N LEU A 67 20.25 -19.85 7.54
CA LEU A 67 19.88 -20.27 6.18
C LEU A 67 21.05 -20.89 5.42
N ILE A 68 22.24 -20.26 5.45
CA ILE A 68 23.43 -20.80 4.78
C ILE A 68 23.85 -22.14 5.37
N LYS A 69 23.72 -22.34 6.69
CA LYS A 69 24.01 -23.62 7.35
C LYS A 69 23.00 -24.72 7.05
N SER A 70 21.78 -24.35 6.65
CA SER A 70 20.68 -25.29 6.37
C SER A 70 20.72 -25.85 4.94
N VAL A 71 21.63 -25.36 4.09
CA VAL A 71 21.89 -25.86 2.73
C VAL A 71 23.12 -26.75 2.75
#